data_AF-A0A067E9Y3-F1
#
_entry.id   AF-A0A067E9Y3-F1
#
_cell.length_a   1.000
_cell.length_b   1.000
_cell.length_c   1.000
_cell.angle_alpha   90.00
_cell.angle_beta   90.00
_cell.angle_gamma   90.00
#
_symmetry.space_group_name_H-M   'P 1'
#
loop_
_entity.id
_entity.type
_entity.pdbx_description
1 polymer ?
#
loop_
_entity_poly.entity_id
_entity_poly.type
_entity_poly.pdbx_seq_one_letter_code
_entity_poly.pdbx_strand_id
1 'polypeptide(L)'
;MAAAARPLITVQSLEGDMATDASSTVPLPDVMKASIRPDIVGFVHSNISKNSRQPYAVSRKAGHQTSAESWGTGRAVSRIPRVPGGGTHRAGQGAFGNMCRGGRMFAPTKIWRRWHRKINVNQKRYAIVSAIAASAVPSLVMARGHKIETVPEMPLV
;
A
#
# COMPACT_ATOMS: atom_id res chain seq x y z
N MET A 1 -14.24 -3.37 -29.40
CA MET A 1 -15.07 -2.38 -30.12
C MET A 1 -15.62 -1.39 -29.09
N ALA A 2 -15.02 -0.21 -29.02
CA ALA A 2 -15.45 1.06 -28.39
C ALA A 2 -14.26 2.03 -28.62
N ALA A 3 -14.20 2.88 -29.65
CA ALA A 3 -15.09 3.98 -30.06
C ALA A 3 -15.15 5.15 -29.06
N ALA A 4 -13.99 5.65 -28.59
CA ALA A 4 -13.88 6.97 -27.95
C ALA A 4 -12.45 7.54 -27.98
N ALA A 5 -11.61 7.13 -28.93
CA ALA A 5 -10.23 7.59 -28.98
C ALA A 5 -9.95 8.21 -30.34
N ARG A 6 -9.46 9.45 -30.35
CA ARG A 6 -9.06 10.12 -31.59
C ARG A 6 -7.96 9.28 -32.26
N PRO A 7 -8.06 8.98 -33.55
CA PRO A 7 -7.07 8.15 -34.22
C PRO A 7 -5.71 8.86 -34.35
N LEU A 8 -5.70 10.19 -34.37
CA LEU A 8 -4.53 11.06 -34.44
C LEU A 8 -4.53 12.01 -33.24
N ILE A 9 -3.35 12.24 -32.69
CA ILE A 9 -3.07 13.19 -31.60
C ILE A 9 -2.18 14.29 -32.16
N THR A 10 -2.44 15.55 -31.79
CA THR A 10 -1.60 16.69 -32.14
C THR A 10 -0.47 16.84 -31.13
N VAL A 11 0.75 16.98 -31.62
CA VAL A 11 1.91 17.30 -30.78
C VAL A 11 1.88 18.79 -30.50
N GLN A 12 1.77 19.16 -29.22
CA GLN A 12 1.73 20.55 -28.78
C GLN A 12 3.14 21.10 -28.62
N SER A 13 3.43 22.22 -29.28
CA SER A 13 4.71 22.93 -29.11
C SER A 13 4.76 23.66 -27.78
N LEU A 14 5.92 23.65 -27.11
CA LEU A 14 6.16 24.45 -25.91
C LEU A 14 6.82 25.80 -26.27
N GLU A 15 6.78 26.76 -25.34
CA GLU A 15 7.46 28.05 -25.54
C GLU A 15 8.97 27.82 -25.80
N GLY A 16 9.43 28.21 -26.99
CA GLY A 16 10.80 28.02 -27.45
C GLY A 16 10.97 26.99 -28.58
N ASP A 17 9.91 26.26 -28.95
CA ASP A 17 9.94 25.37 -30.11
C ASP A 17 9.90 26.16 -31.43
N MET A 18 10.67 25.70 -32.42
CA MET A 18 10.66 26.23 -33.78
C MET A 18 9.27 26.01 -34.40
N ALA A 19 8.54 27.10 -34.62
CA ALA A 19 7.27 27.06 -35.33
C ALA A 19 7.49 26.51 -36.76
N THR A 20 7.13 25.25 -36.95
CA THR A 20 7.00 24.67 -38.29
C THR A 20 5.56 24.88 -38.76
N ASP A 21 5.36 25.13 -40.05
CA ASP A 21 4.05 25.49 -40.62
C ASP A 21 2.95 24.40 -40.47
N ALA A 22 3.29 23.22 -39.95
CA ALA A 22 2.36 22.12 -39.73
C ALA A 22 2.43 21.60 -38.29
N SER A 23 1.27 21.52 -37.63
CA SER A 23 1.12 20.78 -36.38
C SER A 23 1.44 19.31 -36.62
N SER A 24 2.56 18.81 -36.06
CA SER A 24 2.91 17.40 -36.22
C SER A 24 1.88 16.52 -35.51
N THR A 25 1.42 15.46 -36.16
CA THR A 25 0.40 14.55 -35.62
C THR A 25 0.94 13.13 -35.53
N VAL A 26 0.59 12.43 -34.46
CA VAL A 26 1.02 11.04 -34.20
C VAL A 26 -0.21 10.14 -34.07
N PRO A 27 -0.21 8.92 -34.65
CA PRO A 27 -1.30 7.97 -34.45
C PRO A 27 -1.39 7.52 -33.00
N LEU A 28 -2.61 7.40 -32.48
CA LEU A 28 -2.84 6.91 -31.13
C LEU A 28 -2.33 5.47 -30.97
N PRO A 29 -1.42 5.19 -30.01
CA PRO A 29 -0.92 3.84 -29.77
C PRO A 29 -2.04 2.87 -29.38
N ASP A 30 -1.95 1.62 -29.85
CA ASP A 30 -3.00 0.62 -29.58
C ASP A 30 -3.15 0.28 -28.09
N VAL A 31 -2.11 0.48 -27.29
CA VAL A 31 -2.14 0.33 -25.83
C VAL A 31 -3.21 1.23 -25.19
N MET A 32 -3.47 2.41 -25.77
CA MET A 32 -4.47 3.35 -25.26
C MET A 32 -5.91 2.98 -25.65
N LYS A 33 -6.08 2.08 -26.63
CA LYS A 33 -7.40 1.55 -27.04
C LYS A 33 -7.82 0.30 -26.26
N ALA A 34 -6.96 -0.18 -25.36
CA ALA A 34 -7.22 -1.38 -24.59
C ALA A 34 -8.39 -1.19 -23.60
N SER A 35 -9.04 -2.30 -23.25
CA SER A 35 -10.12 -2.28 -22.25
C SER A 35 -9.61 -1.88 -20.86
N ILE A 36 -10.33 -0.96 -20.23
CA ILE A 36 -10.00 -0.46 -18.89
C ILE A 36 -10.59 -1.42 -17.85
N ARG A 37 -9.73 -2.08 -17.08
CA ARG A 37 -10.11 -3.03 -16.03
C ARG A 37 -9.68 -2.56 -14.64
N PRO A 38 -10.56 -1.84 -13.90
CA PRO A 38 -10.20 -1.29 -12.59
C PRO A 38 -9.96 -2.37 -11.53
N ASP A 39 -10.57 -3.56 -11.67
CA ASP A 39 -10.39 -4.72 -10.80
C ASP A 39 -8.93 -5.23 -10.82
N ILE A 40 -8.36 -5.41 -12.02
CA ILE A 40 -6.97 -5.86 -12.18
C ILE A 40 -6.00 -4.79 -11.68
N VAL A 41 -6.26 -3.51 -12.01
CA VAL A 41 -5.43 -2.39 -11.56
C VAL A 41 -5.41 -2.33 -10.02
N GLY A 42 -6.57 -2.39 -9.36
CA GLY A 42 -6.68 -2.37 -7.91
C GLY A 42 -5.98 -3.55 -7.24
N PHE A 43 -6.14 -4.76 -7.80
CA PHE A 43 -5.45 -5.96 -7.30
C PHE A 43 -3.93 -5.85 -7.40
N VAL A 44 -3.41 -5.44 -8.55
CA VAL A 44 -1.97 -5.32 -8.80
C VAL A 44 -1.39 -4.20 -7.93
N HIS A 45 -2.03 -3.03 -7.90
CA HIS A 45 -1.60 -1.90 -7.08
C HIS A 45 -1.48 -2.27 -5.60
N SER A 46 -2.51 -2.90 -5.05
CA SER A 46 -2.53 -3.33 -3.64
C SER A 46 -1.40 -4.30 -3.30
N ASN A 47 -1.03 -5.19 -4.22
CA ASN A 47 0.03 -6.17 -3.99
C ASN A 47 1.42 -5.59 -4.23
N ILE A 48 1.59 -4.67 -5.19
CA ILE A 48 2.85 -3.93 -5.38
C ILE A 48 3.12 -3.03 -4.17
N SER A 49 2.11 -2.31 -3.68
CA SER A 49 2.22 -1.44 -2.49
C SER A 49 2.62 -2.20 -1.23
N LYS A 50 2.25 -3.49 -1.10
CA LYS A 50 2.73 -4.34 0.00
C LYS A 50 4.23 -4.61 -0.08
N ASN A 51 4.82 -4.63 -1.28
CA ASN A 51 6.22 -5.00 -1.49
C ASN A 51 7.21 -3.91 -1.12
N SER A 52 6.81 -2.64 -1.08
CA SER A 52 7.66 -1.52 -0.65
C SER A 52 7.76 -1.38 0.87
N ARG A 53 6.99 -2.16 1.63
CA ARG A 53 6.96 -2.07 3.10
C ARG A 53 8.19 -2.72 3.72
N GLN A 54 8.80 -2.04 4.68
CA GLN A 54 9.86 -2.60 5.50
C GLN A 54 9.26 -3.54 6.57
N PRO A 55 9.77 -4.78 6.72
CA PRO A 55 9.36 -5.66 7.80
C PRO A 55 9.60 -5.03 9.18
N TYR A 56 8.59 -5.10 10.05
CA TYR A 56 8.69 -4.64 11.43
C TYR A 56 8.14 -5.69 12.40
N ALA A 57 8.67 -5.69 13.63
CA ALA A 57 8.26 -6.58 14.69
C ALA A 57 8.61 -6.01 16.06
N VAL A 58 7.89 -6.43 17.10
CA VAL A 58 8.32 -6.21 18.49
C VAL A 58 9.51 -7.11 18.82
N SER A 59 10.32 -6.71 19.81
CA SER A 59 11.44 -7.54 20.27
C SER A 59 10.98 -8.92 20.72
N ARG A 60 11.70 -9.98 20.30
CA ARG A 60 11.41 -11.38 20.65
C ARG A 60 11.41 -11.61 22.17
N LYS A 61 12.17 -10.82 22.92
CA LYS A 61 12.30 -10.89 24.39
C LYS A 61 11.46 -9.85 25.13
N ALA A 62 10.63 -9.07 24.43
CA ALA A 62 9.75 -8.08 25.08
C ALA A 62 8.80 -8.76 26.07
N GLY A 63 8.73 -8.23 27.30
CA GLY A 63 7.90 -8.77 28.38
C GLY A 63 8.34 -10.14 28.92
N HIS A 64 9.54 -10.61 28.55
CA HIS A 64 10.09 -11.92 28.92
C HIS A 64 11.31 -11.89 29.85
N GLN A 65 11.85 -10.70 30.10
CA GLN A 65 13.08 -10.55 30.89
C GLN A 65 12.80 -10.46 32.41
N THR A 66 11.55 -10.28 32.80
CA THR A 66 11.15 -10.19 34.21
C THR A 66 10.88 -11.59 34.76
N SER A 67 11.70 -12.05 35.71
CA SER A 67 11.39 -13.25 36.48
C SER A 67 10.08 -13.05 37.24
N ALA A 68 9.13 -13.98 37.12
CA ALA A 68 7.84 -13.91 37.81
C ALA A 68 7.19 -15.30 37.88
N GLU A 69 6.63 -15.60 39.04
CA GLU A 69 5.95 -16.87 39.33
C GLU A 69 4.60 -16.61 39.97
N SER A 70 3.65 -17.53 39.79
CA SER A 70 2.32 -17.38 40.38
C SER A 70 2.36 -17.78 41.84
N TRP A 71 1.67 -17.02 42.69
CA TRP A 71 1.49 -17.37 44.10
C TRP A 71 0.46 -18.48 44.33
N GLY A 72 -0.21 -18.97 43.26
CA GLY A 72 -1.23 -19.99 43.37
C GLY A 72 -2.54 -19.48 43.97
N THR A 73 -3.25 -20.36 44.66
CA THR A 73 -4.54 -20.08 45.32
C THR A 73 -4.36 -19.66 46.78
N GLY A 74 -5.47 -19.35 47.48
CA GLY A 74 -5.43 -19.03 48.91
C GLY A 74 -5.09 -17.57 49.24
N ARG A 75 -5.14 -16.68 48.23
CA ARG A 75 -4.96 -15.22 48.38
C ARG A 75 -6.09 -14.52 47.63
N ALA A 76 -6.54 -13.37 48.11
CA ALA A 76 -7.59 -12.55 47.47
C ALA A 76 -7.10 -11.81 46.22
N VAL A 77 -6.40 -12.52 45.34
CA VAL A 77 -5.61 -11.99 44.22
C VAL A 77 -5.62 -12.99 43.07
N SER A 78 -5.62 -12.52 41.82
CA SER A 78 -5.60 -13.38 40.63
C SER A 78 -4.32 -14.22 40.53
N ARG A 79 -4.43 -15.41 39.92
CA ARG A 79 -3.35 -16.42 39.77
C ARG A 79 -2.29 -16.07 38.71
N ILE A 80 -2.16 -14.80 38.34
CA ILE A 80 -1.18 -14.31 37.35
C ILE A 80 0.24 -14.39 37.95
N PRO A 81 1.29 -14.69 37.15
CA PRO A 81 2.67 -14.61 37.60
C PRO A 81 3.06 -13.22 38.10
N ARG A 82 3.71 -13.14 39.26
CA ARG A 82 4.08 -11.88 39.93
C ARG A 82 5.58 -11.75 40.09
N VAL A 83 6.07 -10.51 40.00
CA VAL A 83 7.49 -10.20 40.18
C VAL A 83 7.89 -10.51 41.63
N PRO A 84 8.95 -11.31 41.87
CA PRO A 84 9.40 -11.68 43.20
C PRO A 84 10.08 -10.50 43.92
N GLY A 85 10.35 -10.69 45.22
CA GLY A 85 11.01 -9.69 46.07
C GLY A 85 10.03 -8.76 46.78
N GLY A 86 10.58 -7.68 47.35
CA GLY A 86 9.86 -6.65 48.10
C GLY A 86 10.65 -5.33 48.10
N GLY A 87 10.03 -4.24 48.57
CA GLY A 87 10.70 -2.94 48.70
C GLY A 87 10.81 -2.09 47.42
N THR A 88 10.33 -2.57 46.27
CA THR A 88 10.19 -1.75 45.05
C THR A 88 8.73 -1.65 44.64
N HIS A 89 8.36 -0.57 43.95
CA HIS A 89 7.01 -0.41 43.41
C HIS A 89 6.61 -1.50 42.42
N ARG A 90 7.59 -2.21 41.82
CA ARG A 90 7.35 -3.26 40.82
C ARG A 90 7.11 -4.64 41.46
N ALA A 91 7.63 -4.90 42.66
CA ALA A 91 7.47 -6.17 43.35
C ALA A 91 5.98 -6.50 43.61
N GLY A 92 5.60 -7.77 43.47
CA GLY A 92 4.23 -8.24 43.68
C GLY A 92 3.23 -7.89 42.57
N GLN A 93 3.61 -7.09 41.56
CA GLN A 93 2.77 -6.79 40.40
C GLN A 93 2.79 -7.93 39.37
N GLY A 94 1.75 -8.02 38.54
CA GLY A 94 1.65 -8.99 37.46
C GLY A 94 2.70 -8.78 36.35
N ALA A 95 3.20 -9.88 35.80
CA ALA A 95 4.15 -9.93 34.69
C ALA A 95 3.82 -11.10 33.74
N PHE A 96 4.54 -11.18 32.60
CA PHE A 96 4.37 -12.14 31.49
C PHE A 96 3.03 -12.13 30.76
N GLY A 97 1.91 -12.06 31.47
CA GLY A 97 0.57 -12.12 30.88
C GLY A 97 0.29 -10.98 29.91
N ASN A 98 -0.47 -11.28 28.85
CA ASN A 98 -0.88 -10.30 27.84
C ASN A 98 -1.84 -9.23 28.37
N MET A 99 -2.47 -9.47 29.52
CA MET A 99 -3.28 -8.49 30.25
C MET A 99 -2.47 -7.65 31.25
N CYS A 100 -1.19 -7.97 31.46
CA CYS A 100 -0.36 -7.28 32.43
C CYS A 100 0.36 -6.08 31.80
N ARG A 101 0.39 -4.95 32.52
CA ARG A 101 1.24 -3.82 32.14
C ARG A 101 2.71 -4.24 32.11
N GLY A 102 3.38 -4.01 30.98
CA GLY A 102 4.78 -4.45 30.76
C GLY A 102 4.95 -5.97 30.57
N GLY A 103 3.85 -6.72 30.49
CA GLY A 103 3.87 -8.14 30.12
C GLY A 103 4.02 -8.35 28.61
N ARG A 104 4.02 -9.61 28.17
CA ARG A 104 4.15 -9.94 26.75
C ARG A 104 2.77 -10.06 26.09
N MET A 105 2.62 -9.43 24.93
CA MET A 105 1.43 -9.60 24.09
C MET A 105 1.30 -11.05 23.56
N PHE A 106 0.08 -11.55 23.51
CA PHE A 106 -0.24 -12.76 22.74
C PHE A 106 -0.16 -12.47 21.24
N ALA A 107 0.40 -13.40 20.46
CA ALA A 107 0.63 -13.26 19.02
C ALA A 107 1.30 -11.92 18.60
N PRO A 108 2.50 -11.59 19.12
CA PRO A 108 3.19 -10.35 18.76
C PRO A 108 3.53 -10.31 17.27
N THR A 109 3.73 -9.10 16.73
CA THR A 109 4.22 -8.92 15.36
C THR A 109 5.54 -9.65 15.17
N LYS A 110 5.68 -10.34 14.04
CA LYS A 110 6.85 -11.16 13.73
C LYS A 110 7.47 -10.72 12.42
N ILE A 111 8.79 -10.76 12.36
CA ILE A 111 9.57 -10.32 11.19
C ILE A 111 9.18 -11.17 9.96
N TRP A 112 9.00 -12.48 10.15
CA TRP A 112 8.64 -13.44 9.10
C TRP A 112 7.16 -13.42 8.69
N ARG A 113 6.40 -12.38 9.07
CA ARG A 113 5.10 -12.11 8.43
C ARG A 113 5.32 -12.02 6.91
N ARG A 114 4.39 -12.56 6.12
CA ARG A 114 4.46 -12.45 4.66
C ARG A 114 4.14 -11.01 4.21
N TRP A 115 5.16 -10.17 4.09
CA TRP A 115 5.06 -8.80 3.58
C TRP A 115 4.93 -8.78 2.05
N HIS A 116 5.83 -9.49 1.37
CA HIS A 116 5.91 -9.46 -0.08
C HIS A 116 4.92 -10.43 -0.76
N ARG A 117 4.38 -10.00 -1.89
CA ARG A 117 3.48 -10.75 -2.77
C ARG A 117 4.07 -10.79 -4.18
N LYS A 118 4.29 -12.00 -4.68
CA LYS A 118 4.59 -12.25 -6.10
C LYS A 118 3.32 -12.01 -6.91
N ILE A 119 3.46 -11.32 -8.03
CA ILE A 119 2.37 -11.00 -8.94
C ILE A 119 2.79 -11.51 -10.32
N ASN A 120 1.87 -12.10 -11.06
CA ASN A 120 2.12 -12.59 -12.41
C ASN A 120 2.52 -11.42 -13.34
N VAL A 121 3.55 -11.62 -14.15
CA VAL A 121 4.05 -10.63 -15.11
C VAL A 121 2.95 -10.23 -16.10
N ASN A 122 2.16 -11.17 -16.60
CA ASN A 122 1.07 -10.88 -17.54
C ASN A 122 -0.02 -10.02 -16.90
N GLN A 123 -0.34 -10.27 -15.63
CA GLN A 123 -1.31 -9.46 -14.90
C GLN A 123 -0.79 -8.05 -14.61
N LYS A 124 0.51 -7.91 -14.31
CA LYS A 124 1.15 -6.58 -14.20
C LYS A 124 1.10 -5.81 -15.52
N ARG A 125 1.45 -6.47 -16.64
CA ARG A 125 1.39 -5.87 -17.98
C ARG A 125 -0.02 -5.40 -18.30
N TYR A 126 -1.02 -6.24 -18.03
CA TYR A 126 -2.42 -5.88 -18.24
C TYR A 126 -2.84 -4.66 -17.40
N ALA A 127 -2.45 -4.61 -16.12
CA ALA A 127 -2.73 -3.45 -15.26
C ALA A 127 -2.10 -2.15 -15.81
N ILE A 128 -0.86 -2.22 -16.33
CA ILE A 128 -0.17 -1.07 -16.92
C ILE A 128 -0.91 -0.61 -18.18
N VAL A 129 -1.26 -1.53 -19.08
CA VAL A 129 -2.01 -1.24 -20.31
C VAL A 129 -3.36 -0.58 -19.98
N SER A 130 -4.13 -1.13 -19.04
CA SER A 130 -5.40 -0.53 -18.60
C SER A 130 -5.23 0.85 -17.98
N ALA A 131 -4.12 1.11 -17.27
CA ALA A 131 -3.83 2.43 -16.70
C ALA A 131 -3.49 3.47 -17.79
N ILE A 132 -2.71 3.06 -18.80
CA ILE A 132 -2.38 3.92 -19.96
C ILE A 132 -3.64 4.26 -20.76
N ALA A 133 -4.50 3.26 -21.03
CA ALA A 133 -5.79 3.51 -21.66
C ALA A 133 -6.67 4.47 -20.84
N ALA A 134 -6.72 4.32 -19.52
CA ALA A 134 -7.48 5.23 -18.65
C ALA A 134 -6.95 6.67 -18.67
N SER A 135 -5.64 6.88 -18.84
CA SER A 135 -5.07 8.24 -18.96
C SER A 135 -5.46 8.97 -20.25
N ALA A 136 -5.84 8.24 -21.31
CA ALA A 136 -6.30 8.83 -22.56
C ALA A 136 -7.77 9.29 -22.49
N VAL A 137 -8.50 8.99 -21.41
CA VAL A 137 -9.94 9.26 -21.29
C VAL A 137 -10.19 10.47 -20.35
N PRO A 138 -10.62 11.64 -20.86
CA PRO A 138 -10.80 12.85 -20.06
C PRO A 138 -11.76 12.67 -18.87
N SER A 139 -12.86 11.92 -19.05
CA SER A 139 -13.86 11.71 -18.01
C SER A 139 -13.30 10.96 -16.80
N LEU A 140 -12.41 9.99 -17.01
CA LEU A 140 -11.75 9.25 -15.91
C LEU A 140 -10.70 10.10 -15.20
N VAL A 141 -9.98 10.94 -15.95
CA VAL A 141 -8.99 11.87 -15.39
C VAL A 141 -9.68 12.94 -14.52
N MET A 142 -10.80 13.49 -15.00
CA MET A 142 -11.62 14.43 -14.23
C MET A 142 -12.26 13.75 -13.02
N ALA A 143 -12.80 12.54 -13.17
CA ALA A 143 -13.38 11.77 -12.06
C ALA A 143 -12.36 11.43 -10.96
N ARG A 144 -11.06 11.30 -11.31
CA ARG A 144 -9.97 11.15 -10.33
C ARG A 144 -9.71 12.44 -9.53
N GLY A 145 -10.14 13.60 -10.04
CA GLY A 145 -9.99 14.91 -9.39
C GLY A 145 -8.93 15.82 -10.01
N HIS A 146 -8.47 15.57 -11.23
CA HIS A 146 -7.55 16.46 -11.93
C HIS A 146 -8.29 17.63 -12.57
N LYS A 147 -7.77 18.86 -12.40
CA LYS A 147 -8.26 20.05 -13.09
C LYS A 147 -7.64 20.12 -14.49
N ILE A 148 -8.43 19.82 -15.52
CA ILE A 148 -7.98 19.69 -16.92
C ILE A 148 -8.59 20.73 -17.88
N GLU A 149 -9.18 21.80 -17.35
CA GLU A 149 -9.88 22.85 -18.13
C GLU A 149 -8.98 23.56 -19.14
N THR A 150 -7.68 23.70 -18.84
CA THR A 150 -6.71 24.39 -19.69
C THR A 150 -6.00 23.45 -20.66
N VAL A 151 -6.26 22.14 -20.60
CA VAL A 151 -5.57 21.15 -21.43
C VAL A 151 -6.34 21.02 -22.76
N PRO A 152 -5.68 21.25 -23.92
CA PRO A 152 -6.36 21.27 -25.21
C PRO A 152 -6.88 19.89 -25.62
N GLU A 153 -6.14 18.82 -25.31
CA GLU A 153 -6.55 17.45 -25.56
C GLU A 153 -5.86 16.41 -24.67
N MET A 154 -6.44 15.21 -24.62
CA MET A 154 -5.89 14.05 -23.91
C MET A 154 -5.85 12.83 -24.86
N PRO A 155 -4.77 12.04 -24.85
CA PRO A 155 -3.51 12.25 -24.13
C PRO A 155 -2.75 13.46 -24.68
N LEU A 156 -2.13 14.26 -23.80
CA LEU A 156 -1.28 15.37 -24.19
C LEU A 156 0.07 14.82 -24.68
N VAL A 157 0.49 15.24 -25.88
CA VAL A 157 1.77 14.87 -26.52
C VAL A 157 2.53 16.13 -26.86
#